data_AF-A0A8H6YGV6-F1
#
_entry.id   AF-A0A8H6YGV6-F1
#
_cell.length_a   1.000
_cell.length_b   1.000
_cell.length_c   1.000
_cell.angle_alpha   90.00
_cell.angle_beta   90.00
_cell.angle_gamma   90.00
#
_symmetry.space_group_name_H-M   'P 1'
#
loop_
_entity.id
_entity.type
_entity.pdbx_description
1 polymer ?
#
loop_
_entity_poly.entity_id
_entity_poly.type
_entity_poly.pdbx_seq_one_letter_code
_entity_poly.pdbx_strand_id
1 'polypeptide(L)'
;MTLLAFPLIFCCYSTLESPTATDVRSPCPGLNTLANHGYLPRSGKNLSIPMMLQAALDGFNVGSDSIIQAAKFGLLSGDAPTTLDLDALRLHNLIEHDASISRQDFALGDNLHFNETIFSTLANANPGVDYYNATSAAQVQHDRLAISLATNPNITNTPKEFLLRTRESALYLSIMGNPVTGGGAEGVRHYLASISMLTGDFNNRFVQIFFREERMPIEEGWRRSNITITAETMNDMEGIIIDNSDWTPTQLCEDLVLGPTLTI
;
A
#
# COMPACT_ATOMS: atom_id res chain seq x y z
N MET A 1 -28.38 10.21 41.74
CA MET A 1 -27.36 9.31 41.16
C MET A 1 -27.49 9.42 39.65
N THR A 2 -26.74 10.36 39.08
CA THR A 2 -26.86 10.74 37.67
C THR A 2 -26.07 9.73 36.86
N LEU A 3 -26.76 8.84 36.13
CA LEU A 3 -26.12 7.99 35.14
C LEU A 3 -25.61 8.89 34.01
N LEU A 4 -24.29 9.02 33.91
CA LEU A 4 -23.61 9.52 32.73
C LEU A 4 -23.92 8.54 31.59
N ALA A 5 -24.71 8.99 30.62
CA ALA A 5 -24.83 8.33 29.34
C ALA A 5 -23.48 8.42 28.64
N PHE A 6 -22.72 7.33 28.63
CA PHE A 6 -21.67 7.14 27.64
C PHE A 6 -22.34 7.16 26.26
N PRO A 7 -21.90 8.03 25.32
CA PRO A 7 -22.43 7.95 23.97
C PRO A 7 -21.96 6.61 23.40
N LEU A 8 -22.93 5.76 23.07
CA LEU A 8 -22.76 4.59 22.23
C LEU A 8 -22.07 5.05 20.94
N ILE A 9 -20.81 4.66 20.74
CA ILE A 9 -20.10 4.76 19.47
C ILE A 9 -20.73 3.72 18.55
N PHE A 10 -21.87 4.08 17.95
CA PHE A 10 -22.53 3.28 16.93
C PHE A 10 -22.30 3.96 15.58
N CYS A 11 -21.37 3.39 14.81
CA CYS A 11 -21.37 3.37 13.35
C CYS A 11 -21.40 4.73 12.63
N CYS A 12 -20.27 5.43 12.58
CA CYS A 12 -19.96 6.23 11.41
C CYS A 12 -19.23 5.32 10.42
N TYR A 13 -19.86 4.98 9.30
CA TYR A 13 -19.06 4.70 8.11
C TYR A 13 -18.19 5.94 7.88
N SER A 14 -16.88 5.75 7.92
CA SER A 14 -15.85 6.74 7.64
C SER A 14 -16.11 7.34 6.24
N THR A 15 -16.68 8.54 6.18
CA THR A 15 -17.09 9.16 4.90
C THR A 15 -15.86 9.58 4.11
N LEU A 16 -15.87 9.33 2.80
CA LEU A 16 -14.85 9.85 1.90
C LEU A 16 -14.94 11.37 1.87
N GLU A 17 -13.81 12.05 2.07
CA GLU A 17 -13.64 13.47 1.84
C GLU A 17 -12.31 13.71 1.11
N SER A 18 -12.35 14.54 0.07
CA SER A 18 -11.13 14.95 -0.64
C SER A 18 -10.24 15.81 0.26
N PRO A 19 -8.90 15.68 0.16
CA PRO A 19 -7.99 16.54 0.90
C PRO A 19 -8.19 18.02 0.52
N THR A 20 -8.13 18.89 1.53
CA THR A 20 -8.04 20.34 1.33
C THR A 20 -6.60 20.74 1.00
N ALA A 21 -6.39 22.00 0.60
CA ALA A 21 -5.05 22.52 0.27
C ALA A 21 -4.06 22.53 1.46
N THR A 22 -4.55 22.39 2.70
CA THR A 22 -3.70 22.35 3.91
C THR A 22 -3.42 20.94 4.42
N ASP A 23 -4.11 19.95 3.85
CA ASP A 23 -3.96 18.55 4.22
C ASP A 23 -2.79 17.93 3.44
N VAL A 24 -2.01 17.10 4.10
CA VAL A 24 -0.85 16.42 3.50
C VAL A 24 -1.16 14.95 3.25
N ARG A 25 -0.54 14.40 2.22
CA ARG A 25 -0.64 12.99 1.81
C ARG A 25 0.76 12.45 1.58
N SER A 26 0.87 11.13 1.53
CA SER A 26 2.10 10.35 1.46
C SER A 26 2.27 9.70 0.07
N PRO A 27 3.42 9.07 -0.23
CA PRO A 27 3.53 8.17 -1.38
C PRO A 27 2.70 6.88 -1.21
N CYS A 28 2.20 6.59 -0.01
CA CYS A 28 1.44 5.38 0.31
C CYS A 28 -0.07 5.56 0.05
N PRO A 29 -0.67 4.89 -0.95
CA PRO A 29 -2.11 4.98 -1.20
C PRO A 29 -2.96 4.46 -0.03
N GLY A 30 -2.43 3.52 0.77
CA GLY A 30 -3.12 2.98 1.95
C GLY A 30 -3.32 4.03 3.04
N LEU A 31 -2.25 4.72 3.45
CA LEU A 31 -2.34 5.79 4.45
C LEU A 31 -3.19 6.97 3.94
N ASN A 32 -3.05 7.30 2.66
CA ASN A 32 -3.85 8.37 2.05
C ASN A 32 -5.35 8.04 2.05
N THR A 33 -5.70 6.80 1.71
CA THR A 33 -7.08 6.31 1.78
C THR A 33 -7.62 6.35 3.22
N LEU A 34 -6.83 5.92 4.21
CA LEU A 34 -7.23 5.98 5.61
C LEU A 34 -7.47 7.43 6.09
N ALA A 35 -6.65 8.39 5.65
CA ALA A 35 -6.87 9.82 5.93
C ALA A 35 -8.10 10.38 5.18
N ASN A 36 -8.27 10.04 3.91
CA ASN A 36 -9.43 10.44 3.09
C ASN A 36 -10.76 9.91 3.63
N HIS A 37 -10.74 8.78 4.32
CA HIS A 37 -11.92 8.24 5.00
C HIS A 37 -12.06 8.70 6.46
N GLY A 38 -11.02 9.27 7.07
CA GLY A 38 -11.05 9.76 8.45
C GLY A 38 -10.73 8.70 9.51
N TYR A 39 -10.15 7.56 9.12
CA TYR A 39 -9.52 6.62 10.05
C TYR A 39 -8.23 7.19 10.65
N LEU A 40 -7.51 7.98 9.85
CA LEU A 40 -6.45 8.88 10.32
C LEU A 40 -6.99 10.32 10.37
N PRO A 41 -6.36 11.23 11.14
CA PRO A 41 -6.60 12.66 11.00
C PRO A 41 -6.57 13.06 9.52
N ARG A 42 -7.67 13.65 9.04
CA ARG A 42 -7.82 14.04 7.62
C ARG A 42 -6.73 14.99 7.13
N SER A 43 -6.16 15.77 8.06
CA SER A 43 -5.02 16.64 7.80
C SER A 43 -3.76 15.91 7.38
N GLY A 44 -3.64 14.61 7.68
CA GLY A 44 -2.43 13.82 7.45
C GLY A 44 -1.27 14.18 8.39
N LYS A 45 -1.53 14.90 9.49
CA LYS A 45 -0.49 15.44 10.39
C LYS A 45 -0.51 14.83 11.78
N ASN A 46 0.63 14.85 12.46
CA ASN A 46 0.84 14.42 13.84
C ASN A 46 0.43 12.95 14.09
N LEU A 47 0.77 12.05 13.17
CA LEU A 47 0.39 10.65 13.26
C LEU A 47 1.36 9.88 14.15
N SER A 48 0.86 9.32 15.25
CA SER A 48 1.63 8.40 16.10
C SER A 48 1.56 6.96 15.58
N ILE A 49 2.52 6.12 15.97
CA ILE A 49 2.50 4.67 15.64
C ILE A 49 1.15 4.03 16.02
N PRO A 50 0.62 4.17 17.26
CA PRO A 50 -0.66 3.55 17.61
C PRO A 50 -1.83 4.00 16.72
N MET A 51 -1.85 5.26 16.28
CA MET A 51 -2.88 5.77 15.36
C MET A 51 -2.80 5.06 14.00
N MET A 52 -1.60 4.90 13.45
CA MET A 52 -1.41 4.20 12.17
C MET A 52 -1.80 2.73 12.25
N LEU A 53 -1.40 2.04 13.33
CA LEU A 53 -1.75 0.63 13.52
C LEU A 53 -3.25 0.42 13.68
N GLN A 54 -3.90 1.27 14.48
CA GLN A 54 -5.34 1.18 14.71
C GLN A 54 -6.12 1.51 13.44
N ALA A 55 -5.72 2.56 12.70
CA ALA A 55 -6.38 2.93 11.45
C ALA A 55 -6.28 1.82 10.39
N ALA A 56 -5.12 1.16 10.26
CA ALA A 56 -4.95 0.05 9.32
C ALA A 56 -5.81 -1.18 9.70
N LEU A 57 -5.93 -1.46 11.01
CA LEU A 57 -6.80 -2.52 11.51
C LEU A 57 -8.28 -2.18 11.25
N ASP A 58 -8.71 -0.97 11.57
CA ASP A 58 -10.11 -0.57 11.45
C ASP A 58 -10.55 -0.41 10.00
N GLY A 59 -9.72 0.21 9.16
CA GLY A 59 -10.03 0.45 7.75
C GLY A 59 -9.85 -0.78 6.86
N PHE A 60 -8.76 -1.53 7.03
CA PHE A 60 -8.38 -2.60 6.10
C PHE A 60 -8.30 -4.00 6.71
N ASN A 61 -8.44 -4.15 8.03
CA ASN A 61 -8.14 -5.38 8.75
C ASN A 61 -6.67 -5.82 8.67
N VAL A 62 -5.75 -4.85 8.56
CA VAL A 62 -4.31 -5.13 8.56
C VAL A 62 -3.81 -5.24 10.00
N GLY A 63 -3.27 -6.41 10.34
CA GLY A 63 -2.64 -6.69 11.62
C GLY A 63 -1.38 -5.86 11.82
N SER A 64 -1.09 -5.54 13.08
CA SER A 64 0.05 -4.69 13.44
C SER A 64 1.39 -5.31 13.05
N ASP A 65 1.50 -6.65 13.04
CA ASP A 65 2.69 -7.39 12.64
C ASP A 65 3.14 -7.08 11.20
N SER A 66 2.19 -6.84 10.29
CA SER A 66 2.46 -6.51 8.88
C SER A 66 3.09 -5.13 8.69
N ILE A 67 2.75 -4.16 9.56
CA ILE A 67 3.06 -2.74 9.33
C ILE A 67 3.85 -2.07 10.47
N ILE A 68 4.10 -2.75 11.59
CA ILE A 68 4.79 -2.17 12.75
C ILE A 68 6.20 -1.66 12.41
N GLN A 69 6.91 -2.37 11.54
CA GLN A 69 8.25 -1.96 11.10
C GLN A 69 8.17 -0.69 10.25
N ALA A 70 7.29 -0.65 9.26
CA ALA A 70 7.04 0.54 8.44
C ALA A 70 6.62 1.74 9.30
N ALA A 71 5.72 1.54 10.26
CA ALA A 71 5.29 2.60 11.18
C ALA A 71 6.44 3.16 12.04
N LYS A 72 7.37 2.30 12.48
CA LYS A 72 8.56 2.70 13.25
C LYS A 72 9.57 3.44 12.38
N PHE A 73 9.93 2.89 11.23
CA PHE A 73 10.86 3.55 10.30
C PHE A 73 10.27 4.87 9.78
N GLY A 74 8.96 4.95 9.56
CA GLY A 74 8.28 6.17 9.13
C GLY A 74 8.48 7.35 10.09
N LEU A 75 8.69 7.13 11.39
CA LEU A 75 9.01 8.22 12.32
C LEU A 75 10.37 8.87 12.02
N LEU A 76 11.31 8.17 11.38
CA LEU A 76 12.58 8.75 10.97
C LEU A 76 12.42 9.71 9.78
N SER A 77 11.28 9.71 9.10
CA SER A 77 11.08 10.54 7.91
C SER A 77 10.92 12.04 8.18
N GLY A 78 10.68 12.42 9.44
CA GLY A 78 10.54 13.82 9.86
C GLY A 78 11.30 14.12 11.15
N ASP A 79 11.24 15.37 11.60
CA ASP A 79 12.00 15.84 12.77
C ASP A 79 11.29 15.58 14.11
N ALA A 80 9.99 15.29 14.07
CA ALA A 80 9.21 15.09 15.29
C ALA A 80 9.51 13.72 15.93
N PRO A 81 9.74 13.65 17.26
CA PRO A 81 10.29 12.45 17.91
C PRO A 81 9.32 11.27 17.98
N THR A 82 8.01 11.52 17.92
CA THR A 82 6.98 10.50 18.18
C THR A 82 5.81 10.53 17.19
N THR A 83 5.85 11.44 16.22
CA THR A 83 4.78 11.64 15.24
C THR A 83 5.37 11.88 13.86
N LEU A 84 4.60 11.57 12.82
CA LEU A 84 4.94 11.93 11.44
C LEU A 84 3.79 12.65 10.74
N ASP A 85 4.12 13.52 9.81
CA ASP A 85 3.21 14.08 8.82
C ASP A 85 3.34 13.24 7.53
N LEU A 86 2.23 12.95 6.85
CA LEU A 86 2.21 11.96 5.78
C LEU A 86 3.15 12.28 4.61
N ASP A 87 3.33 13.56 4.29
CA ASP A 87 4.23 14.01 3.23
C ASP A 87 5.70 13.81 3.56
N ALA A 88 6.07 13.69 4.84
CA ALA A 88 7.44 13.37 5.26
C ALA A 88 7.89 12.00 4.74
N LEU A 89 6.95 11.05 4.57
CA LEU A 89 7.23 9.70 4.06
C LEU A 89 7.79 9.69 2.62
N ARG A 90 7.83 10.83 1.93
CA ARG A 90 8.54 10.98 0.65
C ARG A 90 10.06 10.96 0.77
N LEU A 91 10.61 10.90 1.99
CA LEU A 91 12.04 10.83 2.23
C LEU A 91 12.62 9.60 1.53
N HIS A 92 13.38 9.86 0.46
CA HIS A 92 13.93 8.84 -0.41
C HIS A 92 14.96 7.95 0.29
N ASN A 93 14.99 6.67 -0.10
CA ASN A 93 15.85 5.59 0.42
C ASN A 93 15.62 5.17 1.89
N LEU A 94 14.61 5.71 2.57
CA LEU A 94 14.16 5.22 3.89
C LEU A 94 13.11 4.11 3.75
N ILE A 95 11.89 4.50 3.36
CA ILE A 95 10.81 3.58 2.95
C ILE A 95 10.45 3.87 1.49
N GLU A 96 10.31 5.14 1.12
CA GLU A 96 10.13 5.54 -0.28
C GLU A 96 11.34 5.08 -1.09
N HIS A 97 11.06 4.50 -2.26
CA HIS A 97 12.03 3.86 -3.12
C HIS A 97 11.69 4.00 -4.60
N ASP A 98 12.71 3.85 -5.43
CA ASP A 98 12.58 3.81 -6.88
C ASP A 98 11.78 2.60 -7.38
N ALA A 99 11.45 2.60 -8.68
CA ALA A 99 10.67 1.57 -9.33
C ALA A 99 9.29 1.34 -8.67
N SER A 100 8.73 2.42 -8.13
CA SER A 100 7.37 2.49 -7.60
C SER A 100 6.32 2.16 -8.67
N ILE A 101 5.21 1.56 -8.25
CA ILE A 101 4.11 1.16 -9.15
C ILE A 101 3.20 2.32 -9.57
N SER A 102 3.26 3.47 -8.90
CA SER A 102 2.39 4.61 -9.21
C SER A 102 3.01 6.00 -9.00
N ARG A 103 4.27 6.09 -8.55
CA ARG A 103 5.01 7.35 -8.29
C ARG A 103 6.28 7.37 -9.15
N GLN A 104 6.74 8.57 -9.52
CA GLN A 104 7.99 8.74 -10.26
C GLN A 104 9.18 8.50 -9.33
N ASP A 105 10.27 7.92 -9.84
CA ASP A 105 11.54 7.83 -9.12
C ASP A 105 12.03 9.22 -8.67
N PHE A 106 12.63 9.30 -7.47
CA PHE A 106 13.01 10.57 -6.84
C PHE A 106 13.94 11.42 -7.72
N ALA A 107 14.95 10.80 -8.33
CA ALA A 107 15.90 11.50 -9.18
C ALA A 107 15.29 12.04 -10.49
N LEU A 108 14.09 11.58 -10.86
CA LEU A 108 13.41 11.94 -12.10
C LEU A 108 12.25 12.91 -11.90
N GLY A 109 11.78 13.12 -10.67
CA GLY A 109 10.74 14.11 -10.39
C GLY A 109 9.92 13.83 -9.15
N ASP A 110 8.60 13.87 -9.31
CA ASP A 110 7.67 13.83 -8.19
C ASP A 110 7.44 12.41 -7.66
N ASN A 111 8.17 12.07 -6.59
CA ASN A 111 8.05 10.80 -5.86
C ASN A 111 6.88 10.73 -4.87
N LEU A 112 6.02 11.75 -4.80
CA LEU A 112 4.94 11.81 -3.82
C LEU A 112 3.58 11.47 -4.42
N HIS A 113 3.21 12.13 -5.50
CA HIS A 113 1.84 12.07 -6.03
C HIS A 113 1.64 10.91 -7.01
N PHE A 114 0.40 10.42 -7.07
CA PHE A 114 -0.01 9.44 -8.07
C PHE A 114 0.28 9.95 -9.49
N ASN A 115 0.83 9.07 -10.33
CA ASN A 115 1.17 9.34 -11.71
C ASN A 115 0.56 8.27 -12.62
N GLU A 116 -0.40 8.67 -13.46
CA GLU A 116 -1.12 7.76 -14.36
C GLU A 116 -0.20 7.08 -15.39
N THR A 117 0.84 7.78 -15.86
CA THR A 117 1.81 7.20 -16.80
C THR A 117 2.61 6.07 -16.15
N ILE A 118 3.07 6.27 -14.92
CA ILE A 118 3.75 5.22 -14.16
C ILE A 118 2.80 4.05 -13.83
N PHE A 119 1.60 4.39 -13.39
CA PHE A 119 0.58 3.41 -13.02
C PHE A 119 0.08 2.57 -14.21
N SER A 120 0.24 3.06 -15.44
CA SER A 120 -0.19 2.36 -16.64
C SER A 120 0.40 0.96 -16.79
N THR A 121 1.60 0.69 -16.25
CA THR A 121 2.18 -0.67 -16.22
C THR A 121 1.29 -1.65 -15.44
N LEU A 122 0.88 -1.27 -14.22
CA LEU A 122 -0.06 -2.08 -13.43
C LEU A 122 -1.44 -2.09 -14.10
N ALA A 123 -1.92 -0.94 -14.58
CA ALA A 123 -3.27 -0.79 -15.12
C ALA A 123 -3.55 -1.69 -16.34
N ASN A 124 -2.51 -2.08 -17.07
CA ASN A 124 -2.58 -2.97 -18.24
C ASN A 124 -2.09 -4.40 -17.95
N ALA A 125 -1.77 -4.72 -16.69
CA ALA A 125 -1.27 -6.03 -16.31
C ALA A 125 -2.37 -7.11 -16.38
N ASN A 126 -1.92 -8.36 -16.51
CA ASN A 126 -2.78 -9.55 -16.55
C ASN A 126 -3.87 -9.51 -17.65
N PRO A 127 -3.49 -9.27 -18.93
CA PRO A 127 -4.47 -9.08 -19.99
C PRO A 127 -5.34 -10.32 -20.21
N GLY A 128 -6.62 -10.08 -20.50
CA GLY A 128 -7.61 -11.15 -20.76
C GLY A 128 -8.35 -11.65 -19.52
N VAL A 129 -8.01 -11.16 -18.33
CA VAL A 129 -8.77 -11.39 -17.09
C VAL A 129 -9.01 -10.08 -16.33
N ASP A 130 -9.89 -10.11 -15.34
CA ASP A 130 -10.38 -8.94 -14.59
C ASP A 130 -9.86 -8.85 -13.15
N TYR A 131 -8.73 -9.47 -12.88
CA TYR A 131 -8.08 -9.48 -11.57
C TYR A 131 -6.57 -9.30 -11.68
N TYR A 132 -5.95 -8.76 -10.63
CA TYR A 132 -4.50 -8.87 -10.43
C TYR A 132 -4.21 -10.02 -9.46
N ASN A 133 -3.09 -10.72 -9.68
CA ASN A 133 -2.58 -11.76 -8.81
C ASN A 133 -1.07 -11.60 -8.58
N ALA A 134 -0.49 -12.44 -7.74
CA ALA A 134 0.93 -12.39 -7.40
C ALA A 134 1.85 -12.49 -8.64
N THR A 135 1.54 -13.35 -9.62
CA THR A 135 2.31 -13.47 -10.87
C THR A 135 2.25 -12.19 -11.70
N SER A 136 1.09 -11.57 -11.85
CA SER A 136 0.97 -10.29 -12.56
C SER A 136 1.68 -9.15 -11.82
N ALA A 137 1.71 -9.18 -10.49
CA ALA A 137 2.44 -8.21 -9.68
C ALA A 137 3.97 -8.39 -9.83
N ALA A 138 4.46 -9.63 -9.92
CA ALA A 138 5.85 -9.91 -10.26
C ALA A 138 6.25 -9.33 -11.61
N GLN A 139 5.44 -9.54 -12.65
CA GLN A 139 5.69 -8.97 -13.97
C GLN A 139 5.69 -7.44 -13.94
N VAL A 140 4.76 -6.83 -13.21
CA VAL A 140 4.71 -5.37 -13.06
C VAL A 140 5.97 -4.87 -12.35
N GLN A 141 6.45 -5.56 -11.31
CA GLN A 141 7.71 -5.20 -10.68
C GLN A 141 8.90 -5.33 -11.63
N HIS A 142 8.95 -6.40 -12.43
CA HIS A 142 9.99 -6.59 -13.44
C HIS A 142 10.01 -5.40 -14.41
N ASP A 143 8.85 -5.08 -15.00
CA ASP A 143 8.71 -4.04 -16.01
C ASP A 143 9.00 -2.64 -15.44
N ARG A 144 8.52 -2.35 -14.23
CA ARG A 144 8.77 -1.07 -13.55
C ARG A 144 10.25 -0.87 -13.25
N LEU A 145 10.93 -1.92 -12.77
CA LEU A 145 12.37 -1.87 -12.53
C LEU A 145 13.14 -1.70 -13.85
N ALA A 146 12.78 -2.43 -14.90
CA ALA A 146 13.43 -2.30 -16.21
C ALA A 146 13.33 -0.87 -16.77
N ILE A 147 12.16 -0.22 -16.63
CA ILE A 147 11.96 1.19 -17.01
C ILE A 147 12.84 2.11 -16.17
N SER A 148 12.86 1.93 -14.84
CA SER A 148 13.70 2.74 -13.95
C SER A 148 15.19 2.58 -14.28
N LEU A 149 15.68 1.35 -14.50
CA LEU A 149 17.07 1.09 -14.92
C LEU A 149 17.43 1.78 -16.24
N ALA A 150 16.50 1.84 -17.18
CA ALA A 150 16.73 2.46 -18.48
C ALA A 150 16.70 3.99 -18.45
N THR A 151 16.05 4.60 -17.46
CA THR A 151 15.74 6.04 -17.46
C THR A 151 16.32 6.81 -16.29
N ASN A 152 16.63 6.15 -15.17
CA ASN A 152 17.17 6.73 -13.95
C ASN A 152 18.63 6.28 -13.74
N PRO A 153 19.63 7.13 -14.07
CA PRO A 153 21.04 6.80 -13.83
C PRO A 153 21.41 6.76 -12.34
N ASN A 154 20.54 7.24 -11.45
CA ASN A 154 20.75 7.29 -9.99
C ASN A 154 19.86 6.28 -9.25
N ILE A 155 19.37 5.25 -9.94
CA ILE A 155 18.45 4.27 -9.36
C ILE A 155 19.07 3.54 -8.16
N THR A 156 18.31 3.44 -7.07
CA THR A 156 18.59 2.51 -5.97
C THR A 156 17.81 1.22 -6.17
N ASN A 157 18.51 0.09 -6.34
CA ASN A 157 17.88 -1.23 -6.45
C ASN A 157 18.72 -2.29 -5.73
N THR A 158 18.39 -2.47 -4.45
CA THR A 158 19.02 -3.42 -3.52
C THR A 158 17.98 -4.42 -2.98
N PRO A 159 18.41 -5.44 -2.21
CA PRO A 159 17.47 -6.35 -1.55
C PRO A 159 16.39 -5.65 -0.69
N LYS A 160 16.68 -4.48 -0.09
CA LYS A 160 15.68 -3.73 0.70
C LYS A 160 14.56 -3.21 -0.18
N GLU A 161 14.88 -2.48 -1.25
CA GLU A 161 13.88 -1.93 -2.17
C GLU A 161 13.05 -3.05 -2.80
N PHE A 162 13.68 -4.18 -3.14
CA PHE A 162 12.96 -5.33 -3.65
C PHE A 162 11.98 -5.93 -2.64
N LEU A 163 12.40 -6.08 -1.37
CA LEU A 163 11.54 -6.56 -0.30
C LEU A 163 10.36 -5.60 -0.04
N LEU A 164 10.61 -4.28 -0.04
CA LEU A 164 9.56 -3.27 0.14
C LEU A 164 8.53 -3.35 -1.00
N ARG A 165 8.97 -3.32 -2.26
CA ARG A 165 8.10 -3.44 -3.44
C ARG A 165 7.25 -4.72 -3.44
N THR A 166 7.86 -5.83 -3.03
CA THR A 166 7.19 -7.14 -2.86
C THR A 166 6.09 -7.08 -1.82
N ARG A 167 6.39 -6.56 -0.62
CA ARG A 167 5.42 -6.43 0.46
C ARG A 167 4.28 -5.48 0.11
N GLU A 168 4.58 -4.35 -0.52
CA GLU A 168 3.56 -3.40 -0.99
C GLU A 168 2.63 -4.04 -2.03
N SER A 169 3.18 -4.88 -2.90
CA SER A 169 2.40 -5.61 -3.89
C SER A 169 1.47 -6.63 -3.24
N ALA A 170 1.97 -7.41 -2.28
CA ALA A 170 1.16 -8.32 -1.50
C ALA A 170 0.08 -7.57 -0.70
N LEU A 171 0.40 -6.39 -0.15
CA LEU A 171 -0.54 -5.57 0.61
C LEU A 171 -1.72 -5.08 -0.24
N TYR A 172 -1.52 -4.48 -1.42
CA TYR A 172 -2.67 -4.03 -2.21
C TYR A 172 -3.51 -5.22 -2.70
N LEU A 173 -2.88 -6.36 -3.03
CA LEU A 173 -3.60 -7.59 -3.41
C LEU A 173 -4.42 -8.14 -2.26
N SER A 174 -3.92 -8.04 -1.03
CA SER A 174 -4.60 -8.49 0.19
C SER A 174 -5.75 -7.56 0.57
N ILE A 175 -5.52 -6.25 0.51
CA ILE A 175 -6.50 -5.22 0.89
C ILE A 175 -7.66 -5.20 -0.11
N MET A 176 -7.38 -5.27 -1.41
CA MET A 176 -8.37 -5.17 -2.49
C MET A 176 -8.82 -6.53 -3.03
N GLY A 177 -8.37 -7.63 -2.40
CA GLY A 177 -8.70 -9.00 -2.78
C GLY A 177 -8.86 -9.90 -1.57
N ASN A 178 -8.46 -11.16 -1.71
CA ASN A 178 -8.40 -12.12 -0.62
C ASN A 178 -7.01 -12.05 0.06
N PRO A 179 -6.91 -11.94 1.39
CA PRO A 179 -5.61 -11.85 2.08
C PRO A 179 -4.66 -13.03 1.88
N VAL A 180 -5.16 -14.22 1.54
CA VAL A 180 -4.34 -15.43 1.38
C VAL A 180 -3.97 -15.63 -0.09
N THR A 181 -4.89 -15.35 -1.01
CA THR A 181 -4.71 -15.69 -2.44
C THR A 181 -4.65 -14.48 -3.38
N GLY A 182 -4.74 -13.28 -2.84
CA GLY A 182 -4.87 -12.04 -3.60
C GLY A 182 -6.14 -12.05 -4.46
N GLY A 183 -6.01 -11.78 -5.76
CA GLY A 183 -7.11 -11.89 -6.73
C GLY A 183 -7.18 -13.24 -7.45
N GLY A 184 -6.32 -14.21 -7.14
CA GLY A 184 -6.25 -15.48 -7.87
C GLY A 184 -7.38 -16.46 -7.53
N ALA A 185 -7.98 -17.05 -8.57
CA ALA A 185 -9.05 -18.05 -8.44
C ALA A 185 -8.62 -19.40 -7.80
N GLU A 186 -7.32 -19.63 -7.56
CA GLU A 186 -6.84 -20.92 -7.05
C GLU A 186 -7.19 -21.18 -5.57
N GLY A 187 -7.34 -20.16 -4.73
CA GLY A 187 -7.88 -20.34 -3.37
C GLY A 187 -9.39 -20.29 -3.26
N VAL A 188 -10.08 -19.82 -4.31
CA VAL A 188 -11.55 -19.70 -4.33
C VAL A 188 -12.21 -21.06 -4.61
N ARG A 189 -11.46 -22.05 -5.14
CA ARG A 189 -12.02 -23.32 -5.60
C ARG A 189 -12.43 -24.30 -4.50
N HIS A 190 -12.03 -24.15 -3.23
CA HIS A 190 -12.26 -25.21 -2.24
C HIS A 190 -13.23 -24.92 -1.09
N TYR A 191 -13.91 -23.76 -1.03
CA TYR A 191 -14.94 -23.57 0.01
C TYR A 191 -16.15 -22.69 -0.31
N LEU A 192 -16.20 -21.95 -1.43
CA LEU A 192 -17.29 -20.97 -1.68
C LEU A 192 -17.89 -21.02 -3.09
N ALA A 193 -17.77 -22.15 -3.78
CA ALA A 193 -18.37 -22.36 -5.10
C ALA A 193 -19.92 -22.31 -5.11
N SER A 194 -20.58 -22.28 -3.95
CA SER A 194 -22.05 -22.21 -3.85
C SER A 194 -22.61 -20.85 -3.42
N ILE A 195 -21.78 -19.84 -3.13
CA ILE A 195 -22.27 -18.48 -2.75
C ILE A 195 -21.56 -17.35 -3.52
N SER A 196 -20.39 -17.60 -4.15
CA SER A 196 -19.57 -16.55 -4.78
C SER A 196 -19.68 -16.45 -6.30
N MET A 197 -20.57 -17.20 -6.96
CA MET A 197 -20.79 -17.09 -8.41
C MET A 197 -21.66 -15.88 -8.81
N LEU A 198 -22.02 -14.99 -7.87
CA LEU A 198 -22.76 -13.75 -8.13
C LEU A 198 -21.97 -12.46 -7.84
N THR A 199 -20.73 -12.56 -7.35
CA THR A 199 -19.83 -11.42 -7.08
C THR A 199 -18.48 -11.66 -7.74
N GLY A 200 -18.49 -11.76 -9.08
CA GLY A 200 -17.27 -11.64 -9.89
C GLY A 200 -16.70 -10.23 -9.76
N ASP A 201 -16.28 -9.88 -8.54
CA ASP A 201 -15.87 -8.55 -8.15
C ASP A 201 -14.46 -8.31 -8.69
N PHE A 202 -14.45 -7.63 -9.83
CA PHE A 202 -13.32 -7.06 -10.57
C PHE A 202 -12.19 -6.56 -9.65
N ASN A 203 -11.31 -7.46 -9.19
CA ASN A 203 -10.19 -7.12 -8.29
C ASN A 203 -9.32 -6.02 -8.92
N ASN A 204 -9.14 -6.08 -10.25
CA ASN A 204 -8.42 -5.03 -10.95
C ASN A 204 -9.09 -3.66 -10.75
N ARG A 205 -10.41 -3.55 -10.83
CA ARG A 205 -11.17 -2.31 -10.65
C ARG A 205 -11.00 -1.74 -9.24
N PHE A 206 -11.03 -2.59 -8.22
CA PHE A 206 -10.80 -2.14 -6.83
C PHE A 206 -9.41 -1.54 -6.67
N VAL A 207 -8.39 -2.23 -7.17
CA VAL A 207 -7.01 -1.73 -7.16
C VAL A 207 -6.90 -0.43 -7.96
N GLN A 208 -7.52 -0.35 -9.14
CA GLN A 208 -7.50 0.85 -9.98
C GLN A 208 -8.10 2.08 -9.27
N ILE A 209 -9.23 1.92 -8.57
CA ILE A 209 -9.86 2.98 -7.77
C ILE A 209 -8.98 3.34 -6.58
N PHE A 210 -8.48 2.33 -5.86
CA PHE A 210 -7.64 2.55 -4.69
C PHE A 210 -6.41 3.41 -5.00
N PHE A 211 -5.73 3.16 -6.12
CA PHE A 211 -4.57 3.95 -6.51
C PHE A 211 -4.92 5.32 -7.09
N ARG A 212 -5.94 5.41 -7.98
CA ARG A 212 -6.30 6.66 -8.66
C ARG A 212 -7.02 7.65 -7.76
N GLU A 213 -7.85 7.15 -6.87
CA GLU A 213 -8.77 7.96 -6.07
C GLU A 213 -8.40 7.95 -4.58
N GLU A 214 -7.50 7.07 -4.15
CA GLU A 214 -7.13 6.88 -2.74
C GLU A 214 -8.39 6.75 -1.87
N ARG A 215 -9.26 5.85 -2.34
CA ARG A 215 -10.62 5.61 -1.84
C ARG A 215 -10.87 4.12 -1.67
N MET A 216 -11.63 3.78 -0.65
CA MET A 216 -12.21 2.44 -0.50
C MET A 216 -13.34 2.24 -1.54
N PRO A 217 -13.27 1.24 -2.44
CA PRO A 217 -14.27 1.01 -3.50
C PRO A 217 -15.62 0.44 -3.02
N ILE A 218 -16.20 1.00 -1.95
CA ILE A 218 -17.39 0.47 -1.26
C ILE A 218 -18.62 0.43 -2.19
N GLU A 219 -18.78 1.47 -3.00
CA GLU A 219 -19.86 1.59 -4.00
C GLU A 219 -19.71 0.55 -5.12
N GLU A 220 -18.48 0.15 -5.41
CA GLU A 220 -18.15 -0.87 -6.41
C GLU A 220 -18.23 -2.29 -5.86
N GLY A 221 -18.55 -2.46 -4.58
CA GLY A 221 -18.76 -3.76 -3.95
C GLY A 221 -17.64 -4.19 -3.00
N TRP A 222 -16.53 -3.45 -2.94
CA TRP A 222 -15.44 -3.78 -2.02
C TRP A 222 -15.93 -3.80 -0.57
N ARG A 223 -15.45 -4.78 0.20
CA ARG A 223 -15.69 -4.89 1.63
C ARG A 223 -14.35 -5.17 2.32
N ARG A 224 -14.15 -4.54 3.47
CA ARG A 224 -13.05 -4.88 4.38
C ARG A 224 -13.04 -6.38 4.63
N SER A 225 -11.88 -7.01 4.46
CA SER A 225 -11.71 -8.45 4.69
C SER A 225 -12.13 -8.86 6.10
N ASN A 226 -12.75 -10.04 6.23
CA ASN A 226 -13.02 -10.69 7.51
C ASN A 226 -11.83 -11.55 8.00
N ILE A 227 -10.85 -11.82 7.14
CA ILE A 227 -9.56 -12.43 7.48
C ILE A 227 -8.58 -11.29 7.75
N THR A 228 -7.91 -11.33 8.90
CA THR A 228 -6.88 -10.35 9.25
C THR A 228 -5.67 -10.52 8.33
N ILE A 229 -5.21 -9.43 7.72
CA ILE A 229 -4.00 -9.40 6.89
C ILE A 229 -2.79 -9.32 7.80
N THR A 230 -2.07 -10.43 7.93
CA THR A 230 -0.84 -10.58 8.71
C THR A 230 0.35 -10.84 7.80
N ALA A 231 1.58 -10.77 8.33
CA ALA A 231 2.76 -11.18 7.58
C ALA A 231 2.62 -12.65 7.12
N GLU A 232 2.05 -13.50 7.98
CA GLU A 232 1.79 -14.91 7.67
C GLU A 232 0.84 -15.09 6.48
N THR A 233 -0.27 -14.34 6.42
CA THR A 233 -1.23 -14.47 5.31
C THR A 233 -0.65 -14.02 3.96
N MET A 234 0.32 -13.10 3.98
CA MET A 234 0.94 -12.57 2.76
C MET A 234 2.11 -13.42 2.24
N ASN A 235 2.69 -14.29 3.07
CA ASN A 235 3.92 -15.03 2.77
C ASN A 235 3.89 -15.76 1.42
N ASP A 236 2.80 -16.47 1.10
CA ASP A 236 2.69 -17.22 -0.16
C ASP A 236 2.66 -16.29 -1.37
N MET A 237 1.97 -15.14 -1.27
CA MET A 237 1.96 -14.14 -2.32
C MET A 237 3.33 -13.49 -2.49
N GLU A 238 4.01 -13.14 -1.40
CA GLU A 238 5.37 -12.60 -1.43
C GLU A 238 6.33 -13.59 -2.10
N GLY A 239 6.24 -14.88 -1.76
CA GLY A 239 7.04 -15.95 -2.38
C GLY A 239 6.81 -16.07 -3.89
N ILE A 240 5.55 -16.10 -4.33
CA ILE A 240 5.21 -16.12 -5.77
C ILE A 240 5.75 -14.87 -6.47
N ILE A 241 5.63 -13.70 -5.85
CA ILE A 241 6.14 -12.46 -6.44
C ILE A 241 7.65 -12.53 -6.62
N ILE A 242 8.37 -12.97 -5.57
CA ILE A 242 9.82 -13.10 -5.59
C ILE A 242 10.27 -14.04 -6.70
N ASP A 243 9.71 -15.26 -6.72
CA ASP A 243 10.12 -16.34 -7.63
C ASP A 243 9.86 -16.02 -9.12
N ASN A 244 8.94 -15.09 -9.42
CA ASN A 244 8.51 -14.78 -10.79
C ASN A 244 8.90 -13.37 -11.26
N SER A 245 9.64 -12.60 -10.46
CA SER A 245 10.00 -11.21 -10.79
C SER A 245 11.26 -11.07 -11.65
N ASP A 246 12.03 -12.16 -11.80
CA ASP A 246 13.37 -12.17 -12.42
C ASP A 246 14.28 -11.06 -11.88
N TRP A 247 14.16 -10.77 -10.58
CA TRP A 247 14.86 -9.65 -9.96
C TRP A 247 16.36 -9.89 -9.84
N THR A 248 17.14 -8.84 -10.12
CA THR A 248 18.59 -8.80 -9.86
C THR A 248 18.99 -7.47 -9.24
N PRO A 249 19.88 -7.47 -8.22
CA PRO A 249 20.35 -6.23 -7.60
C PRO A 249 21.32 -5.49 -8.53
N THR A 250 21.26 -4.16 -8.52
CA THR A 250 22.32 -3.30 -9.08
C THR A 250 23.33 -2.87 -8.02
N GLN A 251 22.92 -2.88 -6.75
CA GLN A 251 23.77 -2.66 -5.59
C GLN A 251 23.45 -3.70 -4.50
N LEU A 252 24.47 -4.12 -3.75
CA LEU A 252 24.30 -5.05 -2.61
C LEU A 252 24.21 -4.34 -1.26
N CYS A 253 24.75 -3.13 -1.19
CA CYS A 253 24.69 -2.28 -0.01
C CYS A 253 23.89 -1.03 -0.35
N GLU A 254 23.19 -0.55 0.66
CA GLU A 254 22.41 0.67 0.63
C GLU A 254 22.91 1.59 1.73
N ASP A 255 22.73 2.89 1.51
CA ASP A 255 22.96 3.85 2.57
C ASP A 255 21.87 3.71 3.64
N LEU A 256 22.25 3.79 4.91
CA LEU A 256 21.32 3.76 6.02
C LEU A 256 20.76 5.17 6.25
N VAL A 257 19.57 5.44 5.72
CA VAL A 257 18.85 6.70 5.98
C VAL A 257 18.24 6.64 7.39
N LEU A 258 18.65 7.56 8.25
CA LEU A 258 18.18 7.70 9.64
C LEU A 258 17.39 9.00 9.87
N GLY A 259 17.25 9.82 8.83
CA GLY A 259 16.32 10.93 8.78
C GLY A 259 16.66 11.95 7.70
N PRO A 260 15.97 13.10 7.66
CA PRO A 260 16.09 14.06 6.56
C PRO A 260 17.51 14.60 6.33
N THR A 261 18.38 14.53 7.34
CA THR A 261 19.74 15.09 7.32
C THR A 261 20.81 14.08 7.75
N LEU A 262 20.45 12.79 7.90
CA LEU A 262 21.37 11.76 8.39
C LEU A 262 21.30 10.50 7.53
N THR A 263 22.41 10.22 6.86
CA THR A 263 22.64 9.05 6.01
C THR A 263 24.04 8.51 6.33
N ILE A 264 24.17 7.20 6.56
CA ILE A 264 25.42 6.53 6.97
C ILE A 264 25.76 5.40 5.99
#